data_AF-A0A372R8Y3-F1
#
_entry.id   AF-A0A372R8Y3-F1
#
_cell.length_a   1.000
_cell.length_b   1.000
_cell.length_c   1.000
_cell.angle_alpha   90.00
_cell.angle_beta   90.00
_cell.angle_gamma   90.00
#
_symmetry.space_group_name_H-M   'P 1'
#
loop_
_entity.id
_entity.type
_entity.pdbx_description
1 polymer ?
#
loop_
_entity_poly.entity_id
_entity_poly.type
_entity_poly.pdbx_seq_one_letter_code
_entity_poly.pdbx_strand_id
1 'polypeptide(L)'
;MDIPKYNGNIHPDEWINDIQKFRYIWKLDYKEFLKITISLVDPTIKLPAEISNIEELRNALKENISFAVFKNTNKRKLQLLKYIPESRGGDTSKFISNFLKLCYNAEINDIEEQKNYLCESLPMRSFFSNEFYKKMKNVNSINELIKEFEDIIVEESNLIKDESI
;
A
#
# COMPACT_ATOMS: atom_id res chain seq x y z
N MET A 1 4.50 22.80 -14.08
CA MET A 1 4.67 21.52 -13.37
C MET A 1 4.09 21.73 -11.99
N ASP A 2 3.05 20.98 -11.64
CA ASP A 2 2.44 21.11 -10.32
C ASP A 2 3.33 20.37 -9.30
N ILE A 3 3.78 21.10 -8.28
CA ILE A 3 4.61 20.55 -7.23
C ILE A 3 3.67 19.92 -6.19
N PRO A 4 3.82 18.63 -5.85
CA PRO A 4 2.89 17.95 -4.96
C PRO A 4 2.98 18.52 -3.54
N LYS A 5 1.84 18.92 -2.97
CA LYS A 5 1.76 19.35 -1.57
C LYS A 5 1.46 18.17 -0.66
N TYR A 6 2.01 18.17 0.56
CA TYR A 6 1.63 17.20 1.57
C TYR A 6 0.39 17.68 2.33
N ASN A 7 -0.71 16.94 2.20
CA ASN A 7 -1.98 17.25 2.85
C ASN A 7 -2.49 16.09 3.74
N GLY A 8 -1.61 15.13 4.06
CA GLY A 8 -1.96 13.96 4.88
C GLY A 8 -2.70 12.84 4.12
N ASN A 9 -2.95 12.96 2.82
CA ASN A 9 -3.63 11.91 2.04
C ASN A 9 -2.70 11.01 1.20
N ILE A 10 -1.40 11.04 1.51
CA ILE A 10 -0.35 10.25 0.87
C ILE A 10 0.63 9.82 1.94
N HIS A 11 1.28 8.67 1.76
CA HIS A 11 2.29 8.21 2.70
C HIS A 11 3.50 9.17 2.72
N PRO A 12 4.03 9.59 3.89
CA PRO A 12 5.15 10.53 3.97
C PRO A 12 6.38 10.12 3.15
N ASP A 13 6.78 8.84 3.20
CA ASP A 13 7.92 8.35 2.42
C ASP A 13 7.69 8.48 0.90
N GLU A 14 6.46 8.25 0.43
CA GLU A 14 6.12 8.37 -0.98
C GLU A 14 6.16 9.82 -1.44
N TRP A 15 5.54 10.72 -0.67
CA TRP A 15 5.57 12.15 -0.98
C TRP A 15 7.00 12.72 -0.94
N ILE A 16 7.80 12.34 0.05
CA ILE A 16 9.21 12.75 0.13
C ILE A 16 9.99 12.26 -1.09
N ASN A 17 9.80 11.01 -1.51
CA ASN A 17 10.45 10.46 -2.70
C ASN A 17 10.06 11.23 -3.97
N ASP A 18 8.80 11.65 -4.09
CA ASP A 18 8.36 12.48 -5.21
C ASP A 18 8.99 13.87 -5.18
N ILE A 19 9.07 14.50 -4.01
CA ILE A 19 9.72 15.80 -3.84
C ILE A 19 11.23 15.74 -4.12
N GLN A 20 11.90 14.66 -3.73
CA GLN A 20 13.34 14.49 -3.98
C GLN A 20 13.70 14.50 -5.46
N LYS A 21 12.80 14.07 -6.36
CA LYS A 21 13.01 14.15 -7.81
C LYS A 21 13.21 15.60 -8.29
N PHE A 22 12.57 16.57 -7.62
CA PHE A 22 12.71 17.99 -7.95
C PHE A 22 14.05 18.57 -7.49
N ARG A 23 14.70 18.00 -6.46
CA ARG A 23 16.03 18.46 -6.02
C ARG A 23 17.04 18.42 -7.16
N TYR A 24 17.04 17.33 -7.92
CA TYR A 24 17.92 17.16 -9.08
C TYR A 24 17.62 18.16 -10.20
N ILE A 25 16.33 18.46 -10.41
CA ILE A 25 15.88 19.39 -11.45
C ILE A 25 16.26 20.83 -11.09
N TRP A 26 16.06 21.21 -9.83
CA TRP A 26 16.27 22.59 -9.36
C TRP A 26 17.71 22.89 -8.96
N LYS A 27 18.58 21.88 -8.89
CA LYS A 27 20.00 22.03 -8.51
C LYS A 27 20.19 22.78 -7.18
N LEU A 28 19.26 22.59 -6.26
CA LEU A 28 19.28 23.24 -4.95
C LEU A 28 20.33 22.60 -4.03
N ASP A 29 20.90 23.41 -3.16
CA ASP A 29 21.61 22.85 -2.01
C ASP A 29 20.62 22.13 -1.06
N TYR A 30 21.15 21.31 -0.15
CA TYR A 30 20.31 20.52 0.74
C TYR A 30 19.44 21.39 1.68
N LYS A 31 19.97 22.52 2.15
CA LYS A 31 19.31 23.41 3.10
C LYS A 31 18.17 24.17 2.45
N GLU A 32 18.36 24.65 1.23
CA GLU A 32 17.31 25.26 0.40
C GLU A 32 16.22 24.26 0.05
N PHE A 33 16.61 23.06 -0.37
CA PHE A 33 15.68 21.97 -0.66
C PHE A 33 14.81 21.62 0.55
N LEU A 34 15.40 21.49 1.74
CA LEU A 34 14.66 21.19 2.96
C LEU A 34 13.65 22.29 3.30
N LYS A 35 14.05 23.57 3.23
CA LYS A 35 13.15 24.71 3.47
C LYS A 35 11.96 24.73 2.51
N ILE A 36 12.20 24.48 1.22
CA ILE A 36 11.14 24.41 0.22
C ILE A 36 10.25 23.19 0.48
N THR A 37 10.82 22.04 0.85
CA THR A 37 10.04 20.84 1.15
C THR A 37 9.12 21.08 2.35
N ILE A 38 9.61 21.73 3.40
CA ILE A 38 8.79 22.11 4.57
C ILE A 38 7.66 23.07 4.17
N SER A 39 7.90 24.03 3.27
CA SER A 39 6.86 24.98 2.83
C SER A 39 5.78 24.36 1.94
N LEU A 40 5.99 23.14 1.43
CA LEU A 40 5.00 22.38 0.66
C LEU A 40 4.06 21.54 1.54
N VAL A 41 4.27 21.52 2.86
CA VAL A 41 3.35 20.92 3.82
C VAL A 41 2.15 21.84 4.02
N ASP A 42 0.95 21.27 4.01
CA ASP A 42 -0.28 22.02 4.24
C ASP A 42 -0.25 22.73 5.61
N PRO A 43 -0.56 24.04 5.69
CA PRO A 43 -0.49 24.81 6.94
C PRO A 43 -1.39 24.31 8.08
N THR A 44 -2.39 23.48 7.77
CA THR A 44 -3.24 22.81 8.77
C THR A 44 -2.48 21.71 9.53
N ILE A 45 -1.40 21.18 8.95
CA ILE A 45 -0.53 20.18 9.55
C ILE A 45 0.58 20.89 10.32
N LYS A 46 0.44 20.90 11.64
CA LYS A 46 1.44 21.53 12.52
C LYS A 46 2.70 20.67 12.60
N LEU A 47 3.82 21.29 12.28
CA LEU A 47 5.16 20.74 12.40
C LEU A 47 5.86 21.31 13.65
N PRO A 48 6.84 20.60 14.22
CA PRO A 48 7.77 21.16 15.20
C PRO A 48 8.48 22.42 14.68
N ALA A 49 8.94 23.26 15.60
CA ALA A 49 9.62 24.51 15.26
C ALA A 49 10.95 24.31 14.53
N GLU A 50 11.66 23.22 14.84
CA GLU A 50 12.95 22.88 14.24
C GLU A 50 12.88 21.52 13.54
N ILE A 51 13.24 21.50 12.27
CA ILE A 51 13.42 20.31 11.43
C ILE A 51 14.73 20.51 10.67
N SER A 52 15.73 19.69 10.99
CA SER A 52 17.10 19.81 10.51
C SER A 52 17.37 18.96 9.26
N ASN A 53 16.55 17.93 9.04
CA ASN A 53 16.73 16.97 7.97
C ASN A 53 15.42 16.30 7.53
N ILE A 54 15.48 15.54 6.44
CA ILE A 54 14.33 14.84 5.84
C ILE A 54 13.78 13.72 6.74
N GLU A 55 14.62 13.08 7.55
CA GLU A 55 14.17 12.03 8.48
C GLU A 55 13.34 12.62 9.62
N GLU A 56 13.76 13.74 10.21
CA GLU A 56 12.98 14.49 11.18
C GLU A 56 11.65 14.98 10.58
N LEU A 57 11.67 15.48 9.34
CA LEU A 57 10.44 15.87 8.65
C LEU A 57 9.50 14.68 8.50
N ARG A 58 10.00 13.55 7.99
CA ARG A 58 9.22 12.32 7.83
C ARG A 58 8.58 11.88 9.14
N ASN A 59 9.36 11.86 10.22
CA ASN A 59 8.88 11.43 11.54
C ASN A 59 7.80 12.38 12.05
N ALA A 60 8.01 13.70 11.93
CA ALA A 60 6.99 14.70 12.29
C ALA A 60 5.70 14.54 11.49
N LEU A 61 5.78 14.21 10.20
CA LEU A 61 4.60 13.95 9.36
C LEU A 61 3.89 12.65 9.77
N LYS A 62 4.62 11.60 10.15
CA LYS A 62 4.06 10.34 10.63
C LYS A 62 3.44 10.44 12.03
N GLU A 63 3.98 11.29 12.90
CA GLU A 63 3.43 11.53 14.25
C GLU A 63 2.16 12.39 14.21
N ASN A 64 1.91 13.11 13.11
CA ASN A 64 0.73 13.94 12.98
C ASN A 64 -0.56 13.11 12.88
N ILE A 65 -1.64 13.60 13.50
CA ILE A 65 -2.96 12.93 13.51
C ILE A 65 -3.53 12.68 12.12
N SER A 66 -3.23 13.53 11.13
CA SER A 66 -3.67 13.34 9.75
C SER A 66 -3.12 12.03 9.15
N PHE A 67 -1.86 11.69 9.42
CA PHE A 67 -1.28 10.43 8.97
C PHE A 67 -1.90 9.23 9.68
N ALA A 68 -2.19 9.32 10.98
CA ALA A 68 -2.91 8.27 11.70
C ALA A 68 -4.30 8.00 11.09
N VAL A 69 -5.04 9.06 10.72
CA VAL A 69 -6.34 8.95 10.03
C VAL A 69 -6.18 8.30 8.65
N PHE A 70 -5.19 8.72 7.87
CA PHE A 70 -4.86 8.13 6.56
C PHE A 70 -4.54 6.64 6.69
N LYS A 71 -3.65 6.27 7.61
CA LYS A 71 -3.25 4.88 7.88
C LYS A 71 -4.46 4.01 8.22
N ASN A 72 -5.28 4.46 9.17
CA ASN A 72 -6.49 3.74 9.57
C ASN A 72 -7.55 3.66 8.46
N THR A 73 -7.61 4.66 7.58
CA THR A 73 -8.48 4.62 6.41
C THR A 73 -8.04 3.55 5.42
N ASN A 74 -6.74 3.38 5.19
CA ASN A 74 -6.22 2.32 4.34
C ASN A 74 -6.46 0.92 4.96
N LYS A 75 -6.36 0.78 6.30
CA LYS A 75 -6.77 -0.46 6.99
C LYS A 75 -8.25 -0.81 6.75
N ARG A 76 -9.16 0.16 6.90
CA ARG A 76 -10.60 -0.05 6.60
C ARG A 76 -10.83 -0.41 5.13
N LYS A 77 -10.08 0.19 4.20
CA LYS A 77 -10.14 -0.18 2.78
C LYS A 77 -9.69 -1.62 2.53
N LEU A 78 -8.67 -2.12 3.25
CA LEU A 78 -8.27 -3.54 3.18
C LEU A 78 -9.40 -4.48 3.63
N GLN A 79 -10.06 -4.16 4.75
CA GLN A 79 -11.19 -4.96 5.27
C GLN A 79 -12.36 -5.05 4.27
N LEU A 80 -12.55 -4.00 3.48
CA LEU A 80 -13.61 -3.91 2.47
C LEU A 80 -13.16 -4.42 1.09
N LEU A 81 -11.87 -4.72 0.92
CA LEU A 81 -11.32 -5.15 -0.37
C LEU A 81 -11.91 -6.52 -0.74
N LYS A 82 -12.33 -6.67 -1.99
CA LYS A 82 -12.87 -7.93 -2.52
C LYS A 82 -12.18 -8.30 -3.81
N TYR A 83 -11.73 -9.55 -3.88
CA TYR A 83 -11.20 -10.14 -5.09
C TYR A 83 -12.35 -10.61 -5.99
N ILE A 84 -12.26 -10.26 -7.27
CA ILE A 84 -13.15 -10.73 -8.32
C ILE A 84 -12.26 -11.47 -9.33
N PRO A 85 -12.51 -12.76 -9.59
CA PRO A 85 -11.77 -13.50 -10.61
C PRO A 85 -12.01 -12.94 -12.03
N GLU A 86 -11.04 -13.12 -12.93
CA GLU A 86 -11.17 -12.74 -14.35
C GLU A 86 -12.40 -13.37 -15.00
N SER A 87 -12.75 -14.61 -14.63
CA SER A 87 -13.93 -15.32 -15.12
C SER A 87 -15.26 -14.60 -14.83
N ARG A 88 -15.25 -13.63 -13.89
CA ARG A 88 -16.39 -12.77 -13.54
C ARG A 88 -16.15 -11.30 -13.88
N GLY A 89 -15.18 -11.01 -14.76
CA GLY A 89 -14.85 -9.66 -15.21
C GLY A 89 -13.94 -8.88 -14.27
N GLY A 90 -13.25 -9.56 -13.34
CA GLY A 90 -12.24 -8.94 -12.49
C GLY A 90 -10.88 -8.77 -13.18
N ASP A 91 -9.92 -8.25 -12.42
CA ASP A 91 -8.54 -7.99 -12.88
C ASP A 91 -7.57 -8.24 -11.71
N THR A 92 -6.87 -9.38 -11.74
CA THR A 92 -5.96 -9.79 -10.66
C THR A 92 -4.79 -8.82 -10.51
N SER A 93 -4.25 -8.28 -11.60
CA SER A 93 -3.14 -7.33 -11.54
C SER A 93 -3.52 -6.03 -10.82
N LYS A 94 -4.69 -5.47 -11.13
CA LYS A 94 -5.22 -4.29 -10.43
C LYS A 94 -5.54 -4.58 -8.97
N PHE A 95 -6.13 -5.74 -8.69
CA PHE A 95 -6.42 -6.16 -7.33
C PHE A 95 -5.15 -6.25 -6.48
N ILE A 96 -4.11 -6.94 -6.95
CA ILE A 96 -2.84 -7.08 -6.25
C ILE A 96 -2.16 -5.74 -6.05
N SER A 97 -2.10 -4.90 -7.09
CA SER A 97 -1.51 -3.56 -6.99
C SER A 97 -2.21 -2.71 -5.92
N ASN A 98 -3.55 -2.78 -5.85
CA ASN A 98 -4.32 -2.09 -4.83
C ASN A 98 -4.09 -2.67 -3.43
N PHE A 99 -4.10 -4.00 -3.28
CA PHE A 99 -3.81 -4.68 -2.02
C PHE A 99 -2.43 -4.27 -1.46
N LEU A 100 -1.38 -4.38 -2.26
CA LEU A 100 -0.02 -4.00 -1.88
C LEU A 100 0.07 -2.52 -1.48
N LYS A 101 -0.58 -1.64 -2.24
CA LYS A 101 -0.62 -0.21 -1.96
C LYS A 101 -1.31 0.10 -0.64
N LEU A 102 -2.43 -0.56 -0.37
CA LEU A 102 -3.17 -0.38 0.87
C LEU A 102 -2.37 -0.90 2.07
N CYS A 103 -1.71 -2.07 1.97
CA CYS A 103 -0.82 -2.60 3.01
C CYS A 103 0.34 -1.62 3.31
N TYR A 104 1.00 -1.09 2.28
CA TYR A 104 2.07 -0.09 2.42
C TYR A 104 1.56 1.18 3.12
N ASN A 105 0.47 1.76 2.64
CA ASN A 105 -0.12 2.97 3.22
C ASN A 105 -0.61 2.77 4.66
N ALA A 106 -1.00 1.55 4.99
CA ALA A 106 -1.44 1.15 6.32
C ALA A 106 -0.28 0.81 7.27
N GLU A 107 0.98 0.86 6.80
CA GLU A 107 2.18 0.35 7.47
C GLU A 107 2.03 -1.09 8.01
N ILE A 108 1.35 -1.95 7.25
CA ILE A 108 1.19 -3.38 7.59
C ILE A 108 2.37 -4.15 6.99
N ASN A 109 3.35 -4.44 7.83
CA ASN A 109 4.54 -5.20 7.47
C ASN A 109 4.52 -6.65 7.96
N ASP A 110 3.62 -6.96 8.90
CA ASP A 110 3.47 -8.32 9.43
C ASP A 110 2.83 -9.23 8.38
N ILE A 111 3.50 -10.35 8.09
CA ILE A 111 3.08 -11.25 7.01
C ILE A 111 1.77 -11.98 7.35
N GLU A 112 1.51 -12.28 8.63
CA GLU A 112 0.28 -12.93 9.06
C GLU A 112 -0.91 -11.97 8.97
N GLU A 113 -0.74 -10.70 9.33
CA GLU A 113 -1.74 -9.64 9.11
C GLU A 113 -2.06 -9.50 7.61
N GLN A 114 -1.04 -9.53 6.73
CA GLN A 114 -1.24 -9.50 5.27
C GLN A 114 -2.00 -10.73 4.75
N LYS A 115 -1.65 -11.94 5.21
CA LYS A 115 -2.36 -13.18 4.85
C LYS A 115 -3.84 -13.10 5.24
N ASN A 116 -4.14 -12.59 6.43
CA ASN A 116 -5.52 -12.46 6.90
C ASN A 116 -6.33 -11.52 6.01
N TYR A 117 -5.83 -10.32 5.71
CA TYR A 117 -6.53 -9.40 4.80
C TYR A 117 -6.71 -9.97 3.40
N LEU A 118 -5.71 -10.67 2.86
CA LEU A 118 -5.83 -11.29 1.55
C LEU A 118 -6.89 -12.40 1.58
N CYS A 119 -6.88 -13.26 2.60
CA CYS A 119 -7.89 -14.32 2.77
C CYS A 119 -9.31 -13.77 2.88
N GLU A 120 -9.53 -12.73 3.70
CA GLU A 120 -10.83 -12.07 3.90
C GLU A 120 -11.37 -11.38 2.63
N SER A 121 -10.48 -11.08 1.69
CA SER A 121 -10.86 -10.50 0.40
C SER A 121 -11.39 -11.54 -0.59
N LEU A 122 -11.11 -12.83 -0.39
CA LEU A 122 -11.47 -13.90 -1.32
C LEU A 122 -12.98 -14.19 -1.29
N PRO A 123 -13.57 -14.64 -2.40
CA PRO A 123 -14.92 -15.18 -2.39
C PRO A 123 -15.03 -16.35 -1.42
N MET A 124 -16.09 -16.38 -0.60
CA MET A 124 -16.34 -17.42 0.40
C MET A 124 -16.74 -18.76 -0.27
N ARG A 125 -15.81 -19.39 -0.99
CA ARG A 125 -15.93 -20.73 -1.58
C ARG A 125 -14.96 -21.68 -0.90
N SER A 126 -15.39 -22.92 -0.69
CA SER A 126 -14.58 -23.97 -0.05
C SER A 126 -13.21 -24.16 -0.72
N PHE A 127 -13.14 -24.02 -2.05
CA PHE A 127 -11.89 -24.10 -2.81
C PHE A 127 -10.86 -23.08 -2.34
N PHE A 128 -11.22 -21.79 -2.36
CA PHE A 128 -10.31 -20.71 -1.99
C PHE A 128 -9.82 -20.86 -0.56
N SER A 129 -10.70 -21.10 0.40
CA SER A 129 -10.29 -21.23 1.80
C SER A 129 -9.31 -22.41 1.98
N ASN A 130 -9.61 -23.59 1.43
CA ASN A 130 -8.77 -24.77 1.61
C ASN A 130 -7.39 -24.64 0.96
N GLU A 131 -7.33 -24.23 -0.31
CA GLU A 131 -6.04 -24.10 -1.01
C GLU A 131 -5.23 -22.92 -0.45
N PHE A 132 -5.88 -21.83 -0.04
CA PHE A 132 -5.20 -20.70 0.59
C PHE A 132 -4.51 -21.13 1.89
N TYR A 133 -5.22 -21.73 2.85
CA TYR A 133 -4.59 -22.14 4.11
C TYR A 133 -3.45 -23.15 3.90
N LYS A 134 -3.57 -24.03 2.92
CA LYS A 134 -2.57 -25.04 2.58
C LYS A 134 -1.30 -24.40 2.00
N LYS A 135 -1.43 -23.53 1.01
CA LYS A 135 -0.29 -22.86 0.33
C LYS A 135 0.36 -21.79 1.19
N MET A 136 -0.42 -21.07 2.01
CA MET A 136 0.09 -19.96 2.84
C MET A 136 0.84 -20.41 4.11
N LYS A 137 0.89 -21.71 4.41
CA LYS A 137 1.50 -22.24 5.63
C LYS A 137 2.97 -21.85 5.83
N ASN A 138 3.74 -21.82 4.75
CA ASN A 138 5.20 -21.56 4.81
C ASN A 138 5.60 -20.22 4.19
N VAL A 139 4.64 -19.38 3.84
CA VAL A 139 4.88 -18.06 3.25
C VAL A 139 5.40 -17.10 4.31
N ASN A 140 6.57 -16.51 4.08
CA ASN A 140 7.23 -15.61 5.04
C ASN A 140 7.47 -14.20 4.47
N SER A 141 7.10 -13.95 3.21
CA SER A 141 7.24 -12.64 2.58
C SER A 141 6.04 -12.30 1.71
N ILE A 142 5.84 -11.00 1.46
CA ILE A 142 4.77 -10.52 0.61
C ILE A 142 4.90 -11.02 -0.84
N ASN A 143 6.13 -11.19 -1.33
CA ASN A 143 6.36 -11.70 -2.68
C ASN A 143 5.96 -13.18 -2.81
N GLU A 144 6.27 -13.99 -1.78
CA GLU A 144 5.81 -15.38 -1.71
C GLU A 144 4.28 -15.44 -1.60
N LEU A 145 3.67 -14.56 -0.79
CA LEU A 145 2.22 -14.45 -0.65
C LEU A 145 1.53 -14.18 -2.00
N ILE A 146 2.02 -13.20 -2.76
CA ILE A 146 1.45 -12.87 -4.07
C ILE A 146 1.65 -14.03 -5.06
N LYS A 147 2.82 -14.69 -5.03
CA LYS A 147 3.10 -15.83 -5.91
C LYS A 147 2.15 -17.00 -5.65
N GLU A 148 2.00 -17.41 -4.40
CA GLU A 148 1.10 -18.51 -4.03
C GLU A 148 -0.37 -18.14 -4.31
N PHE A 149 -0.75 -16.88 -4.15
CA PHE A 149 -2.07 -16.40 -4.53
C PHE A 149 -2.32 -16.52 -6.03
N GLU A 150 -1.38 -16.08 -6.87
CA GLU A 150 -1.47 -16.24 -8.34
C GLU A 150 -1.62 -17.71 -8.74
N ASP A 151 -0.85 -18.61 -8.11
CA ASP A 151 -0.95 -20.05 -8.35
C ASP A 151 -2.36 -20.59 -8.03
N ILE A 152 -3.01 -20.11 -6.96
CA ILE A 152 -4.41 -20.46 -6.63
C ILE A 152 -5.37 -19.98 -7.72
N ILE A 153 -5.16 -18.77 -8.27
CA ILE A 153 -6.03 -18.22 -9.32
C ILE A 153 -5.92 -19.05 -10.61
N VAL A 154 -4.70 -19.45 -10.97
CA VAL A 154 -4.46 -20.34 -12.12
C VAL A 154 -5.16 -21.69 -11.93
N GLU A 155 -5.08 -22.28 -10.73
CA GLU A 155 -5.77 -23.52 -10.39
C GLU A 155 -7.31 -23.39 -10.48
N GLU A 156 -7.89 -22.30 -9.94
CA GLU A 156 -9.35 -22.04 -10.06
C GLU A 156 -9.78 -21.95 -11.53
N SER A 157 -9.02 -21.22 -12.34
CA SER A 157 -9.32 -21.01 -13.76
C SER A 157 -9.32 -22.31 -14.56
N ASN A 158 -8.41 -23.23 -14.23
CA ASN A 158 -8.36 -24.55 -14.88
C ASN A 158 -9.58 -25.41 -14.48
N LEU A 159 -9.96 -25.42 -13.21
CA LEU A 159 -11.14 -26.17 -12.74
C LEU A 159 -12.44 -25.69 -13.41
N ILE A 160 -12.62 -24.38 -13.58
CA ILE A 160 -13.82 -23.82 -14.24
C ILE A 160 -13.92 -24.27 -15.70
N LYS A 161 -12.78 -24.40 -16.40
CA LYS A 161 -12.75 -24.87 -17.79
C LYS A 161 -13.14 -26.34 -17.89
N ASP A 162 -12.65 -27.18 -16.98
CA ASP A 162 -12.92 -28.62 -16.98
C ASP A 162 -14.39 -28.93 -16.66
N GLU A 163 -15.05 -28.13 -15.80
CA GLU A 163 -16.49 -28.26 -15.50
C GLU A 163 -17.42 -27.75 -16.63
N SER A 164 -16.88 -27.04 -17.62
CA SER A 164 -17.63 -26.46 -18.73
C SER A 164 -17.64 -27.31 -20.01
N ILE A 165 -17.10 -28.54 -19.95
CA ILE A 165 -16.95 -29.50 -21.07
C ILE A 165 -18.04 -30.57 -21.03
#